data_AF-A0A528CGQ0-F1
#
_entry.id   AF-A0A528CGQ0-F1
#
_cell.length_a   1.000
_cell.length_b   1.000
_cell.length_c   1.000
_cell.angle_alpha   90.00
_cell.angle_beta   90.00
_cell.angle_gamma   90.00
#
_symmetry.space_group_name_H-M   'P 1'
#
loop_
_entity.id
_entity.type
_entity.pdbx_description
1 polymer ?
#
loop_
_entity_poly.entity_id
_entity_poly.type
_entity_poly.pdbx_seq_one_letter_code
_entity_poly.pdbx_strand_id
1 'polypeptide(L)' 'FNGGLAAALARGVEPLQAVRFACAVAGISVTRPGTAPSMPSLQEVEALLANG' A
#
# COMPACT_ATOMS: atom_id res chain seq x y z
N PHE A 1 -0.76 -4.92 4.14
CA PHE A 1 0.41 -4.32 4.82
C PHE A 1 1.73 -4.98 4.42
N ASN A 2 2.07 -6.18 4.92
CA ASN A 2 3.39 -6.82 4.70
C ASN A 2 3.81 -6.90 3.23
N GLY A 3 2.91 -7.31 2.33
CA GLY A 3 3.20 -7.34 0.90
C GLY A 3 3.52 -5.97 0.30
N GLY A 4 2.79 -4.93 0.74
CA GLY A 4 3.07 -3.54 0.34
C GLY A 4 4.40 -3.02 0.89
N LEU A 5 4.71 -3.36 2.16
CA LEU A 5 5.99 -3.00 2.78
C LEU A 5 7.17 -3.66 2.04
N ALA A 6 7.08 -4.97 1.79
CA ALA A 6 8.10 -5.71 1.06
C ALA A 6 8.29 -5.17 -0.36
N ALA A 7 7.20 -4.86 -1.07
CA ALA A 7 7.27 -4.28 -2.41
C ALA A 7 7.93 -2.89 -2.43
N ALA A 8 7.64 -2.03 -1.44
CA ALA A 8 8.25 -0.70 -1.35
C ALA A 8 9.74 -0.79 -0.99
N LEU A 9 10.11 -1.62 -0.01
CA LEU A 9 11.51 -1.82 0.38
C LEU A 9 12.33 -2.43 -0.77
N ALA A 10 11.76 -3.39 -1.51
CA ALA A 10 12.41 -3.97 -2.69
C ALA A 10 12.67 -2.95 -3.81
N ARG A 11 11.93 -1.84 -3.83
CA ARG A 11 12.14 -0.70 -4.76
C ARG A 11 13.14 0.34 -4.22
N GLY A 12 13.74 0.11 -3.05
CA GLY A 12 14.67 1.05 -2.42
C GLY A 12 14.00 2.26 -1.78
N VAL A 13 12.70 2.19 -1.49
CA VAL A 13 11.99 3.27 -0.79
C VAL A 13 12.47 3.31 0.67
N GLU A 14 12.79 4.51 1.16
CA GLU A 14 13.20 4.73 2.55
C GLU A 14 12.20 4.14 3.56
N PRO A 15 12.66 3.54 4.68
CA PRO A 15 11.80 2.77 5.58
C PRO A 15 10.53 3.48 6.03
N LEU A 16 10.62 4.77 6.36
CA LEU A 16 9.46 5.57 6.78
C LEU A 16 8.42 5.71 5.66
N GLN A 17 8.87 5.93 4.43
CA GLN A 17 7.98 6.03 3.27
C GLN A 17 7.42 4.66 2.88
N ALA A 18 8.21 3.59 3.03
CA ALA A 18 7.76 2.23 2.80
C ALA A 18 6.64 1.82 3.78
N VAL A 19 6.74 2.22 5.05
CA VAL A 19 5.67 2.02 6.04
C VAL A 19 4.42 2.82 5.68
N ARG A 20 4.54 4.09 5.26
CA ARG A 20 3.40 4.89 4.79
C ARG A 20 2.69 4.23 3.59
N PHE A 21 3.47 3.75 2.61
CA PHE A 21 2.96 2.99 1.48
C PHE A 21 2.23 1.71 1.92
N ALA A 22 2.82 0.95 2.85
CA ALA A 22 2.22 -0.28 3.37
C ALA A 22 0.90 -0.03 4.12
N CYS A 23 0.81 1.08 4.85
CA CYS A 23 -0.43 1.54 5.49
C CYS A 23 -1.50 1.88 4.46
N ALA A 24 -1.17 2.62 3.41
CA ALA A 24 -2.12 2.94 2.34
C ALA A 24 -2.63 1.67 1.62
N VAL A 25 -1.72 0.73 1.29
CA VAL A 25 -2.10 -0.59 0.73
C VAL A 25 -3.08 -1.33 1.65
N ALA A 26 -2.79 -1.37 2.94
CA ALA A 26 -3.64 -2.04 3.92
C ALA A 26 -5.00 -1.33 4.10
N GLY A 27 -4.97 0.00 4.18
CA GLY A 27 -6.14 0.84 4.35
C GLY A 27 -7.15 0.66 3.21
N ILE A 28 -6.69 0.54 1.96
CA ILE A 28 -7.59 0.25 0.84
C ILE A 28 -8.08 -1.20 0.89
N SER A 29 -7.20 -2.16 1.15
CA SER A 29 -7.55 -3.59 1.17
C SER A 29 -8.69 -3.90 2.14
N VAL A 30 -8.72 -3.29 3.33
CA VAL A 30 -9.79 -3.54 4.33
C VAL A 30 -11.15 -2.92 3.97
N THR A 31 -11.25 -2.14 2.88
CA THR A 31 -12.53 -1.57 2.41
C THR A 31 -13.28 -2.48 1.43
N ARG A 32 -12.69 -3.62 1.04
CA ARG A 32 -13.22 -4.51 0.00
C ARG A 32 -13.29 -5.96 0.51
N PRO A 33 -14.28 -6.74 0.05
CA PRO A 33 -14.35 -8.16 0.38
C PRO A 33 -13.21 -8.96 -0.28
N GLY A 34 -12.71 -9.97 0.43
CA GLY A 34 -11.72 -10.92 -0.09
C GLY A 34 -10.26 -10.53 0.18
N THR A 35 -9.35 -11.48 -0.01
CA THR A 35 -7.90 -11.30 0.23
C THR A 35 -7.20 -10.77 -1.02
N ALA A 36 -6.75 -11.63 -1.94
CA ALA A 36 -6.13 -11.20 -3.18
C ALA A 36 -7.00 -10.25 -4.02
N PRO A 37 -8.34 -10.45 -4.13
CA PRO A 37 -9.20 -9.52 -4.87
C PRO A 37 -9.33 -8.12 -4.25
N SER A 38 -9.05 -7.95 -2.95
CA SER A 38 -9.11 -6.62 -2.30
C SER A 38 -7.84 -5.80 -2.46
N MET A 39 -6.76 -6.39 -2.99
CA MET A 39 -5.49 -5.71 -3.13
C MET A 39 -5.61 -4.52 -4.09
N PRO A 40 -5.18 -3.31 -3.67
CA PRO A 40 -5.19 -2.15 -4.55
C PRO A 40 -4.12 -2.23 -5.63
N SER A 41 -4.37 -1.55 -6.74
CA SER A 41 -3.36 -1.17 -7.72
C SER A 41 -2.41 -0.11 -7.14
N LEU A 42 -1.24 0.03 -7.77
CA LEU A 42 -0.28 1.08 -7.39
C LEU A 42 -0.89 2.49 -7.48
N GLN A 43 -1.69 2.73 -8.51
CA GLN A 43 -2.28 4.04 -8.78
C GLN A 43 -3.30 4.46 -7.70
N GLU A 44 -4.08 3.52 -7.16
CA GLU A 44 -4.99 3.78 -6.05
C GLU A 44 -4.23 4.13 -4.75
N VAL A 45 -3.09 3.49 -4.52
CA VAL A 45 -2.23 3.77 -3.36
C VAL A 45 -1.62 5.16 -3.47
N GLU A 46 -1.09 5.51 -4.64
CA GLU A 46 -0.53 6.84 -4.91
C GLU A 46 -1.58 7.94 -4.80
N ALA A 47 -2.79 7.71 -5.32
CA ALA A 47 -3.91 8.64 -5.19
C ALA A 47 -4.32 8.87 -3.72
N LEU A 48 -4.32 7.82 -2.89
CA LEU A 48 -4.59 7.97 -1.46
C LEU A 48 -3.50 8.78 -0.75
N LEU A 49 -2.23 8.51 -1.05
CA LEU A 49 -1.08 9.21 -0.44
C LEU A 49 -0.98 10.68 -0.86
N ALA A 50 -1.46 11.04 -2.06
CA ALA A 50 -1.50 12.43 -2.52
C ALA A 50 -2.58 13.28 -1.81
N ASN A 51 -3.57 12.64 -1.17
CA ASN A 51 -4.71 13.28 -0.52
C ASN A 51 -4.61 13.37 1.02
N GLY A 52 -3.45 13.03 1.60
CA GLY A 52 -3.23 12.94 3.05
C GLY A 52 -2.06 13.76 3.58
#